data_AF-A0A2W4CII8-F1
#
_entry.id   AF-A0A2W4CII8-F1
#
_cell.length_a   1.000
_cell.length_b   1.000
_cell.length_c   1.000
_cell.angle_alpha   90.00
_cell.angle_beta   90.00
_cell.angle_gamma   90.00
#
_symmetry.space_group_name_H-M   'P 1'
#
loop_
_entity.id
_entity.type
_entity.pdbx_description
1 polymer ?
#
loop_
_entity_poly.entity_id
_entity_poly.type
_entity_poly.pdbx_seq_one_letter_code
_entity_poly.pdbx_strand_id
1 'polypeptide(L)'
;MAGHQISAIAVEKSQDVILVTDDVKEDWWHYEGSRLVGPLPALRKEFLALTGRSIWLYTTEGFLRAAKEFVKVDISAAALKEVSAALNIQSQQRFQRYLKLTTDKIRLPLKSKLDDVERGEDKKKTNLSLNENEQEDEEQ
;
A
#
# COMPACT_ATOMS: atom_id res chain seq x y z
N MET A 1 -9.04 15.14 7.68
CA MET A 1 -8.88 13.87 6.93
C MET A 1 -9.94 13.80 5.84
N ALA A 2 -9.59 13.48 4.60
CA ALA A 2 -10.48 13.60 3.43
C ALA A 2 -11.72 12.67 3.48
N GLY A 3 -11.71 11.60 4.28
CA GLY A 3 -12.88 10.73 4.49
C GLY A 3 -14.07 11.43 5.18
N HIS A 4 -13.82 12.45 6.02
CA HIS A 4 -14.89 13.14 6.76
C HIS A 4 -15.91 13.82 5.85
N GLN A 5 -15.44 14.37 4.74
CA GLN A 5 -16.29 15.12 3.82
C GLN A 5 -17.22 14.19 3.02
N ILE A 6 -16.74 12.98 2.69
CA ILE A 6 -17.53 11.96 2.00
C ILE A 6 -18.60 11.41 2.95
N SER A 7 -18.25 11.18 4.22
CA SER A 7 -19.22 10.75 5.24
C SER A 7 -20.32 11.78 5.45
N ALA A 8 -19.99 13.07 5.47
CA ALA A 8 -20.98 14.15 5.60
C ALA A 8 -22.02 14.14 4.46
N ILE A 9 -21.55 13.98 3.22
CA ILE A 9 -22.43 13.87 2.03
C ILE A 9 -23.34 12.64 2.14
N ALA A 10 -22.81 11.50 2.59
CA ALA A 10 -23.58 10.26 2.73
C ALA A 10 -24.69 10.37 3.78
N VAL A 11 -24.41 11.05 4.90
CA VAL A 11 -25.40 11.34 5.94
C VAL A 11 -26.49 12.28 5.40
N GLU A 12 -26.08 13.38 4.75
CA GLU A 12 -27.00 14.37 4.19
C GLU A 12 -27.94 13.75 3.15
N LYS A 13 -27.39 12.97 2.22
CA LYS A 13 -28.17 12.34 1.13
C LYS A 13 -28.84 11.04 1.54
N SER A 14 -28.45 10.45 2.66
CA SER A 14 -28.97 9.16 3.11
C SER A 14 -28.90 8.09 2.01
N GLN A 15 -27.72 7.90 1.43
CA GLN A 15 -27.48 6.93 0.36
C GLN A 15 -26.13 6.22 0.52
N ASP A 16 -26.04 5.01 -0.04
CA ASP A 16 -24.77 4.34 -0.23
C ASP A 16 -23.92 5.11 -1.25
N VAL A 17 -22.59 5.08 -1.07
CA VAL A 17 -21.67 5.88 -1.86
C VAL A 17 -20.77 5.00 -2.72
N ILE A 18 -20.72 5.31 -4.00
CA ILE A 18 -19.67 4.83 -4.91
C ILE A 18 -18.73 6.01 -5.17
N LEU A 19 -17.50 5.90 -4.70
CA LEU A 19 -16.45 6.86 -4.97
C LEU A 19 -15.57 6.34 -6.11
N VAL A 20 -15.55 7.06 -7.23
CA VAL A 20 -14.60 6.81 -8.32
C VAL A 20 -13.43 7.77 -8.17
N THR A 21 -12.26 7.24 -7.86
CA THR A 21 -11.06 8.04 -7.65
C THR A 21 -9.81 7.25 -8.00
N ASP A 22 -8.83 7.94 -8.59
CA ASP A 22 -7.50 7.41 -8.86
C ASP A 22 -6.46 7.86 -7.81
N ASP A 23 -6.91 8.36 -6.66
CA ASP A 23 -6.07 8.65 -5.49
C ASP A 23 -5.36 7.36 -5.00
N VAL A 24 -4.16 7.49 -4.45
CA VAL A 24 -3.28 6.37 -4.03
C VAL A 24 -3.05 6.32 -2.52
N LYS A 25 -3.88 7.03 -1.75
CA LYS A 25 -3.85 7.03 -0.29
C LYS A 25 -3.93 5.62 0.32
N GLU A 26 -2.94 5.29 1.13
CA GLU A 26 -2.80 3.97 1.76
C GLU A 26 -3.98 3.64 2.68
N ASP A 27 -4.57 4.66 3.32
CA ASP A 27 -5.71 4.56 4.22
C ASP A 27 -7.04 4.26 3.49
N TRP A 28 -7.07 4.32 2.16
CA TRP A 28 -8.30 4.13 1.38
C TRP A 28 -8.41 2.75 0.77
N TRP A 29 -7.28 2.12 0.44
CA TRP A 29 -7.25 0.95 -0.42
C TRP A 29 -6.76 -0.30 0.29
N HIS A 30 -7.39 -1.42 -0.02
CA HIS A 30 -6.97 -2.75 0.38
C HIS A 30 -6.31 -3.46 -0.79
N TYR A 31 -5.09 -3.94 -0.56
CA TYR A 31 -4.34 -4.76 -1.49
C TYR A 31 -4.15 -6.16 -0.90
N GLU A 32 -4.42 -7.18 -1.70
CA GLU A 32 -3.96 -8.55 -1.43
C GLU A 32 -2.79 -8.84 -2.37
N GLY A 33 -1.57 -8.80 -1.82
CA GLY A 33 -0.34 -8.85 -2.61
C GLY A 33 -0.26 -7.66 -3.58
N SER A 34 -0.24 -7.93 -4.88
CA SER A 34 -0.22 -6.91 -5.94
C SER A 34 -1.61 -6.57 -6.49
N ARG A 35 -2.66 -7.22 -5.99
CA ARG A 35 -4.02 -7.04 -6.49
C ARG A 35 -4.77 -6.02 -5.64
N LEU A 36 -5.29 -4.96 -6.27
CA LEU A 36 -6.25 -4.06 -5.64
C LEU A 36 -7.58 -4.81 -5.47
N VAL A 37 -8.02 -4.97 -4.22
CA VAL A 37 -9.27 -5.67 -3.89
C VAL A 37 -10.42 -4.68 -3.75
N GLY A 38 -10.17 -3.48 -3.24
CA GLY A 38 -11.17 -2.44 -3.07
C GLY A 38 -10.86 -1.54 -1.88
N PRO A 39 -11.88 -0.96 -1.20
CA PRO A 39 -11.64 -0.09 -0.06
C PRO A 39 -11.09 -0.85 1.15
N LEU A 40 -10.30 -0.16 1.98
CA LEU A 40 -9.77 -0.70 3.23
C LEU A 40 -10.92 -1.18 4.15
N PRO A 41 -10.87 -2.40 4.72
CA PRO A 41 -11.93 -2.89 5.59
C PRO A 41 -12.18 -2.00 6.82
N ALA A 42 -11.13 -1.37 7.36
CA ALA A 42 -11.25 -0.40 8.45
C ALA A 42 -12.06 0.83 8.03
N LEU A 43 -11.77 1.40 6.85
CA LEU A 43 -12.51 2.52 6.28
C LEU A 43 -13.99 2.17 6.11
N ARG A 44 -14.30 0.98 5.57
CA ARG A 44 -15.70 0.54 5.41
C ARG A 44 -16.43 0.45 6.76
N LYS A 45 -15.77 -0.09 7.78
CA LYS A 45 -16.35 -0.21 9.13
C LYS A 45 -16.59 1.16 9.77
N GLU A 46 -15.61 2.06 9.68
CA GLU A 46 -15.73 3.43 10.20
C GLU A 46 -16.86 4.18 9.49
N PHE A 47 -16.91 4.10 8.15
CA PHE A 47 -17.93 4.74 7.35
C PHE A 47 -19.34 4.22 7.69
N LEU A 48 -19.49 2.90 7.83
CA LEU A 48 -20.75 2.29 8.22
C LEU A 48 -21.17 2.71 9.64
N ALA A 49 -20.23 2.75 10.59
CA ALA A 49 -20.51 3.18 11.96
C ALA A 49 -20.93 4.66 12.04
N LEU A 50 -20.33 5.52 11.22
CA LEU A 50 -20.61 6.96 11.21
C LEU A 50 -21.90 7.32 10.45
N THR A 51 -22.18 6.62 9.35
CA THR A 51 -23.23 7.03 8.40
C THR A 51 -24.42 6.07 8.35
N GLY A 52 -24.24 4.83 8.83
CA GLY A 52 -25.17 3.73 8.62
C GLY A 52 -25.23 3.25 7.16
N ARG A 53 -24.31 3.67 6.29
CA ARG A 53 -24.29 3.38 4.84
C ARG A 53 -23.04 2.64 4.41
N SER A 54 -23.11 2.06 3.22
CA SER A 54 -21.99 1.38 2.58
C SER A 54 -21.21 2.33 1.68
N ILE A 55 -19.90 2.10 1.60
CA ILE A 55 -19.00 2.80 0.68
C ILE A 55 -18.24 1.81 -0.20
N TRP A 56 -18.20 2.11 -1.48
CA TRP A 56 -17.41 1.40 -2.49
C TRP A 56 -16.42 2.37 -3.13
N LEU A 57 -15.20 1.90 -3.37
CA LEU A 57 -14.16 2.68 -4.04
C LEU A 57 -13.75 1.95 -5.31
N TYR A 58 -13.69 2.69 -6.42
CA TYR A 58 -13.18 2.20 -7.70
C TYR A 58 -12.17 3.19 -8.26
N THR A 59 -11.13 2.66 -8.91
CA THR A 59 -10.37 3.45 -9.88
C THR A 59 -11.26 3.73 -11.09
N THR A 60 -10.91 4.75 -11.88
CA THR A 60 -11.64 5.04 -13.13
C THR A 60 -11.75 3.80 -14.01
N GLU A 61 -10.65 3.05 -14.11
CA GLU A 61 -10.57 1.81 -14.88
C GLU A 61 -11.45 0.70 -14.30
N GLY A 62 -11.41 0.51 -12.98
CA GLY A 62 -12.22 -0.49 -12.29
C GLY A 62 -13.72 -0.20 -12.40
N PHE A 63 -14.09 1.07 -12.32
CA PHE A 63 -15.46 1.51 -12.46
C PHE A 63 -16.00 1.23 -13.87
N LEU A 64 -15.25 1.55 -14.93
CA LEU A 64 -15.68 1.28 -16.31
C LEU A 64 -15.84 -0.21 -16.61
N ARG A 65 -14.95 -1.05 -16.06
CA ARG A 65 -15.09 -2.51 -16.14
C ARG A 65 -16.36 -2.98 -15.43
N ALA A 66 -16.58 -2.53 -14.19
CA ALA A 66 -17.77 -2.87 -13.42
C ALA A 66 -19.06 -2.36 -14.11
N ALA A 67 -19.06 -1.15 -14.66
CA ALA A 67 -20.21 -0.59 -15.35
C ALA A 67 -20.59 -1.40 -16.60
N LYS A 68 -19.60 -1.88 -17.36
CA LYS A 68 -19.85 -2.78 -18.49
C LYS A 68 -20.47 -4.10 -18.05
N GLU A 69 -19.97 -4.68 -16.96
CA GLU A 69 -20.40 -5.99 -16.45
C GLU A 69 -21.77 -5.95 -15.76
N PHE A 70 -21.97 -5.00 -14.85
CA PHE A 70 -23.15 -4.94 -13.98
C PHE A 70 -24.27 -4.04 -14.50
N VAL A 71 -23.93 -2.96 -15.21
CA VAL A 71 -24.91 -1.95 -15.65
C VAL A 71 -25.29 -2.14 -17.12
N LYS A 72 -24.67 -3.10 -17.83
CA LYS A 72 -24.89 -3.39 -19.26
C LYS A 72 -24.89 -2.13 -20.14
N VAL A 73 -24.08 -1.14 -19.78
CA VAL A 73 -23.91 0.05 -20.60
C VAL A 73 -23.23 -0.36 -21.90
N ASP A 74 -23.75 0.12 -23.03
CA ASP A 74 -23.19 -0.17 -24.34
C ASP A 74 -21.89 0.63 -24.54
N ILE A 75 -20.82 0.10 -23.94
CA ILE A 75 -19.46 0.63 -24.07
C ILE A 75 -18.76 -0.22 -25.11
N SER A 76 -18.39 0.41 -26.23
CA SER A 76 -17.68 -0.28 -27.31
C SER A 76 -16.39 -0.93 -26.78
N ALA A 77 -16.10 -2.15 -27.23
CA ALA A 77 -14.90 -2.86 -26.80
C ALA A 77 -13.62 -2.10 -27.16
N ALA A 78 -13.64 -1.30 -28.23
CA ALA A 78 -12.54 -0.44 -28.64
C ALA A 78 -12.29 0.70 -27.63
N ALA A 79 -13.34 1.42 -27.22
CA ALA A 79 -13.22 2.49 -26.23
C ALA A 79 -12.72 1.95 -24.88
N LEU A 80 -13.24 0.78 -24.45
CA LEU A 80 -12.78 0.16 -23.21
C LEU A 80 -11.30 -0.25 -23.30
N LYS A 81 -10.84 -0.71 -24.47
CA LYS A 81 -9.45 -1.13 -24.70
C LYS A 81 -8.48 0.06 -24.71
N GLU A 82 -8.85 1.17 -25.36
CA GLU A 82 -8.06 2.41 -25.33
C GLU A 82 -7.90 2.96 -23.92
N VAL A 83 -9.02 3.04 -23.19
CA VAL A 83 -9.02 3.50 -21.81
C VAL A 83 -8.23 2.55 -20.90
N SER A 84 -8.41 1.23 -21.05
CA SER A 84 -7.64 0.25 -20.28
C SER A 84 -6.14 0.30 -20.61
N ALA A 85 -5.75 0.52 -21.86
CA ALA A 85 -4.34 0.60 -22.25
C ALA A 85 -3.66 1.85 -21.66
N ALA A 86 -4.33 3.01 -21.73
CA ALA A 86 -3.82 4.24 -21.14
C ALA A 86 -3.75 4.16 -19.61
N LEU A 87 -4.74 3.53 -18.97
CA LEU A 87 -4.83 3.43 -17.51
C LEU A 87 -3.95 2.32 -16.92
N ASN A 88 -3.70 1.21 -17.63
CA ASN A 88 -2.83 0.12 -17.14
C ASN A 88 -1.38 0.54 -16.96
N ILE A 89 -0.85 1.33 -17.91
CA ILE A 89 0.53 1.85 -17.80
C ILE A 89 0.62 2.74 -16.55
N GLN A 90 -0.40 3.56 -16.33
CA GLN A 90 -0.45 4.49 -15.21
C GLN A 90 -0.68 3.77 -13.86
N SER A 91 -1.52 2.74 -13.82
CA SER A 91 -1.81 1.95 -12.62
C SER A 91 -0.61 1.11 -12.20
N GLN A 92 0.10 0.48 -13.15
CA GLN A 92 1.37 -0.21 -12.87
C GLN A 92 2.44 0.74 -12.36
N GLN A 93 2.62 1.91 -12.99
CA GLN A 93 3.58 2.91 -12.51
C GLN A 93 3.25 3.39 -11.09
N ARG A 94 1.96 3.58 -10.77
CA ARG A 94 1.49 3.95 -9.43
C ARG A 94 1.74 2.84 -8.41
N PHE A 95 1.44 1.59 -8.75
CA PHE A 95 1.72 0.44 -7.89
C PHE A 95 3.23 0.28 -7.63
N GLN A 96 4.06 0.47 -8.66
CA GLN A 96 5.52 0.48 -8.51
C GLN A 96 6.01 1.63 -7.63
N ARG A 97 5.41 2.83 -7.76
CA ARG A 97 5.69 3.96 -6.88
C ARG A 97 5.28 3.67 -5.44
N TYR A 98 4.12 3.03 -5.22
CA TYR A 98 3.67 2.57 -3.91
C TYR A 98 4.63 1.55 -3.30
N LEU A 99 5.06 0.54 -4.05
CA LEU A 99 6.04 -0.43 -3.59
C LEU A 99 7.38 0.22 -3.24
N LYS A 100 7.84 1.23 -4.00
CA LYS A 100 9.05 2.00 -3.66
C LYS A 100 8.87 2.77 -2.35
N LEU A 101 7.78 3.53 -2.20
CA LEU A 101 7.50 4.33 -0.99
C LEU A 101 7.39 3.47 0.28
N THR A 102 6.76 2.31 0.18
CA THR A 102 6.62 1.36 1.28
C THR A 102 7.92 0.62 1.59
N THR A 103 8.67 0.21 0.55
CA THR A 103 10.01 -0.38 0.73
C THR A 103 10.95 0.62 1.40
N ASP A 104 10.92 1.89 1.03
CA ASP A 104 11.75 2.92 1.65
C ASP A 104 11.40 3.11 3.13
N LYS A 105 10.10 3.17 3.49
CA LYS A 105 9.64 3.21 4.90
C LYS A 105 10.10 1.99 5.73
N ILE A 106 10.21 0.81 5.13
CA ILE A 106 10.65 -0.43 5.79
C ILE A 106 12.19 -0.54 5.81
N ARG A 107 12.88 -0.01 4.79
CA ARG A 107 14.33 -0.08 4.64
C ARG A 107 15.07 0.88 5.57
N LEU A 108 14.52 2.06 5.87
CA LEU A 108 15.13 2.99 6.84
C LEU A 108 15.38 2.35 8.23
N PRO A 109 14.39 1.69 8.88
CA PRO A 109 14.60 1.04 10.17
C PRO A 109 15.38 -0.28 10.10
N LEU A 110 15.48 -0.91 8.93
CA LEU A 110 16.31 -2.12 8.75
C LEU A 110 17.79 -1.80 8.52
N LYS A 111 18.09 -0.70 7.82
CA LYS A 111 19.48 -0.28 7.54
C LYS A 111 20.18 0.16 8.83
N SER A 112 19.50 0.89 9.71
CA SER A 112 20.05 1.23 11.03
C SER A 112 20.33 0.00 11.89
N LYS A 113 19.46 -1.01 11.85
CA LYS A 113 19.67 -2.28 12.56
C LYS A 113 20.79 -3.13 11.93
N LEU A 114 20.98 -3.09 10.61
CA LEU A 114 22.11 -3.75 9.95
C LEU A 114 23.45 -3.06 10.28
N ASP A 115 23.50 -1.72 10.25
CA ASP A 115 24.68 -0.92 10.59
C ASP A 115 25.11 -1.12 12.06
N ASP A 116 24.17 -1.48 12.94
CA ASP A 116 24.43 -1.82 14.36
C ASP A 116 24.90 -3.27 14.55
N VAL A 117 24.44 -4.20 13.69
CA VAL A 117 24.88 -5.60 13.70
C VAL A 117 26.28 -5.75 13.11
N GLU A 118 26.58 -5.07 12.00
CA GLU A 118 27.93 -5.10 11.38
C GLU A 118 28.99 -4.48 12.32
N ARG A 119 28.66 -3.40 13.04
CA ARG A 119 29.53 -2.84 14.09
C ARG A 119 29.70 -3.75 15.31
N GLY A 120 28.74 -4.63 15.58
CA GLY A 120 28.81 -5.60 16.68
C GLY A 120 29.69 -6.81 16.36
N GLU A 121 29.75 -7.22 15.09
CA GLU A 121 30.60 -8.32 14.64
C GLU A 121 32.08 -7.94 14.53
N ASP A 122 32.40 -6.72 14.10
CA ASP A 122 33.79 -6.24 14.07
C ASP A 122 34.40 -6.19 15.48
N LYS A 123 33.63 -5.76 16.48
CA LYS A 123 34.09 -5.78 17.89
C LYS A 123 34.29 -7.18 18.44
N LYS A 124 33.51 -8.18 17.99
CA LYS A 124 33.71 -9.58 18.38
C LYS A 124 34.95 -10.18 17.73
N LYS A 125 35.21 -9.88 16.46
CA LYS A 125 36.42 -10.34 15.75
C LYS A 125 37.69 -9.73 16.33
N THR A 126 37.68 -8.43 16.66
CA THR A 126 38.82 -7.78 17.31
C THR A 126 39.13 -8.35 18.71
N ASN A 127 38.11 -8.69 19.51
CA ASN A 127 38.32 -9.33 20.82
C ASN A 127 38.72 -10.81 20.72
N LEU A 128 38.36 -11.51 19.64
CA LEU A 128 38.77 -12.90 19.43
C LEU A 128 40.25 -12.99 19.01
N SER A 129 40.74 -12.04 18.20
CA SER A 129 42.15 -11.96 17.78
C SER A 129 43.13 -11.42 18.84
N LEU A 130 42.62 -10.83 19.93
CA LEU A 130 43.45 -10.33 21.04
C LEU A 130 43.65 -11.39 22.14
N ASN A 131 42.74 -12.36 22.28
CA ASN A 131 42.85 -13.42 23.29
C ASN A 131 43.71 -14.63 22.86
N GLU A 132 44.10 -14.74 21.59
CA GLU A 132 44.98 -15.83 21.11
C GLU A 132 46.48 -15.49 21.23
N ASN A 133 46.85 -14.26 21.62
CA ASN A 133 48.25 -13.81 21.74
C ASN A 133 48.74 -13.66 23.21
N GLU A 134 47.98 -14.09 24.21
CA GLU A 134 48.38 -14.04 25.64
C GLU A 134 48.52 -15.44 26.28
N GLN A 135 48.76 -16.49 25.48
CA GLN A 135 49.10 -17.83 25.98
C GLN A 135 50.34 -18.41 25.27
N GLU A 136 51.45 -17.68 25.24
CA GLU A 136 52.77 -18.26 24.94
C GLU A 136 53.90 -17.85 25.90
N ASP A 137 53.65 -17.00 26.91
CA ASP A 137 54.68 -16.60 27.88
C ASP A 137 54.26 -16.96 29.32
N GLU A 138 54.32 -18.24 29.70
CA GLU A 138 54.54 -18.69 31.09
C GLU A 138 54.71 -20.23 31.16
N GLU A 139 55.87 -20.73 30.71
CA GLU A 139 56.44 -21.97 31.27
C GLU A 139 57.97 -21.98 31.08
N GLN A 140 58.68 -21.42 32.07
CA GLN A 140 60.07 -21.78 32.42
C GLN A 140 60.15 -21.97 33.93
#